data_AF-A0A356NVR4-F1
#
_entry.id   AF-A0A356NVR4-F1
#
_cell.length_a   1.000
_cell.length_b   1.000
_cell.length_c   1.000
_cell.angle_alpha   90.00
_cell.angle_beta   90.00
_cell.angle_gamma   90.00
#
_symmetry.space_group_name_H-M   'P 1'
#
loop_
_entity.id
_entity.type
_entity.pdbx_description
1 polymer ?
#
loop_
_entity_poly.entity_id
_entity_poly.type
_entity_poly.pdbx_seq_one_letter_code
_entity_poly.pdbx_strand_id
1 'polypeptide(L)'
;MSLRRAIKAQGLGNVMKLGLAIATSPKVATAPVPANEELRVTRVNETGLIGRDVSAQFEIFTEVAKLIMQCDSAMLNLLDGACQYTISGAGENFDPLLGVPQNMTFCQFALISPEPLLVPDASKDQRFAGTPLTKPPLNCRGYAGFPLNTTDGVVLGTLCGTHPEPLILTDTQIRMMRKLATTAAGQIQTMVEQSNLTASRVAGMLGKFQQFAPDGTIDELIGFLDFCARGTTLPEIIEGMERDGIIQDGHGGWQLTRDGTDLRSALGLAPETYRGTEQNLAPKGGGLDDLLGKLE
;
A
#
# COMPACT_ATOMS: atom_id res chain seq x y z
N MET A 1 17.83 10.12 3.77
CA MET A 1 17.93 8.68 4.14
C MET A 1 18.38 8.57 5.59
N SER A 2 17.61 7.95 6.50
CA SER A 2 18.02 7.81 7.92
C SER A 2 18.96 6.62 8.09
N LEU A 3 20.21 6.86 8.50
CA LEU A 3 21.22 5.81 8.71
C LEU A 3 20.72 4.73 9.69
N ARG A 4 19.96 5.12 10.72
CA ARG A 4 19.36 4.17 11.68
C ARG A 4 18.38 3.20 11.02
N ARG A 5 17.56 3.70 10.09
CA ARG A 5 16.61 2.85 9.33
C ARG A 5 17.34 1.89 8.40
N ALA A 6 18.33 2.38 7.68
CA ALA A 6 19.16 1.54 6.82
C ALA A 6 19.85 0.42 7.61
N ILE A 7 20.41 0.73 8.80
CA ILE A 7 21.01 -0.29 9.68
C ILE A 7 19.97 -1.29 10.18
N LYS A 8 18.76 -0.85 10.55
CA LYS A 8 17.69 -1.74 11.00
C LYS A 8 17.24 -2.69 9.88
N ALA A 9 17.13 -2.21 8.65
CA ALA A 9 16.68 -3.00 7.52
C ALA A 9 17.75 -3.96 6.99
N GLN A 10 18.99 -3.48 6.83
CA GLN A 10 20.04 -4.18 6.08
C GLN A 10 21.17 -4.72 6.98
N GLY A 11 21.25 -4.29 8.23
CA GLY A 11 22.36 -4.59 9.14
C GLY A 11 23.58 -3.69 8.92
N LEU A 12 24.26 -3.33 10.01
CA LEU A 12 25.39 -2.39 9.98
C LEU A 12 26.53 -2.82 9.04
N GLY A 13 26.85 -4.12 9.02
CA GLY A 13 27.90 -4.67 8.17
C GLY A 13 27.62 -4.49 6.68
N ASN A 14 26.37 -4.71 6.25
CA ASN A 14 25.96 -4.52 4.86
C ASN A 14 25.90 -3.03 4.51
N VAL A 15 25.41 -2.18 5.40
CA VAL A 15 25.40 -0.72 5.19
C VAL A 15 26.82 -0.18 4.96
N MET A 16 27.80 -0.63 5.76
CA MET A 16 29.21 -0.23 5.60
C MET A 16 29.80 -0.75 4.29
N LYS A 17 29.57 -2.02 3.93
CA LYS A 17 30.01 -2.60 2.66
C LYS A 17 29.40 -1.87 1.46
N LEU A 18 28.11 -1.54 1.53
CA LEU A 18 27.41 -0.80 0.49
C LEU A 18 27.97 0.62 0.34
N GLY A 19 28.23 1.33 1.45
CA GLY A 19 28.88 2.64 1.43
C GLY A 19 30.26 2.60 0.76
N LEU A 20 31.08 1.59 1.10
CA LEU A 20 32.38 1.37 0.45
C LEU A 20 32.23 1.07 -1.05
N ALA A 21 31.28 0.21 -1.42
CA ALA A 21 31.00 -0.12 -2.81
C ALA A 21 30.58 1.13 -3.60
N ILE A 22 29.70 1.97 -3.05
CA ILE A 22 29.28 3.24 -3.65
C ILE A 22 30.46 4.18 -3.85
N ALA A 23 31.36 4.29 -2.86
CA ALA A 23 32.50 5.20 -2.91
C ALA A 23 33.60 4.74 -3.90
N THR A 24 33.74 3.44 -4.13
CA THR A 24 34.88 2.85 -4.89
C THR A 24 34.50 2.32 -6.27
N SER A 25 33.22 2.38 -6.65
CA SER A 25 32.73 1.85 -7.92
C SER A 25 32.38 2.95 -8.91
N PRO A 26 32.42 2.68 -10.22
CA PRO A 26 31.77 3.51 -11.20
C PRO A 26 30.30 3.76 -10.84
N LYS A 27 29.80 4.96 -11.17
CA LYS A 27 28.38 5.29 -11.00
C LYS A 27 27.53 4.44 -11.94
N VAL A 28 26.32 4.11 -11.49
CA VAL A 28 25.30 3.48 -12.34
C VAL A 28 24.93 4.46 -13.45
N ALA A 29 24.79 3.96 -14.68
CA ALA A 29 24.33 4.78 -15.79
C ALA A 29 22.91 5.31 -15.50
N THR A 30 22.62 6.54 -15.92
CA THR A 30 21.29 7.13 -15.75
C THR A 30 20.41 6.77 -16.93
N ALA A 31 19.21 6.28 -16.65
CA ALA A 31 18.20 6.02 -17.66
C ALA A 31 17.73 7.31 -18.34
N PRO A 32 17.42 7.27 -19.65
CA PRO A 32 16.63 8.32 -20.30
C PRO A 32 15.34 8.60 -19.52
N VAL A 33 14.97 9.88 -19.44
CA VAL A 33 13.71 10.30 -18.81
C VAL A 33 12.54 10.00 -19.77
N PRO A 34 11.46 9.34 -19.32
CA PRO A 34 10.26 9.13 -20.14
C PRO A 34 9.64 10.44 -20.63
N ALA A 35 9.03 10.43 -21.81
CA ALA A 35 8.39 11.62 -22.39
C ALA A 35 7.22 12.17 -21.54
N ASN A 36 6.57 11.31 -20.76
CA ASN A 36 5.44 11.64 -19.89
C ASN A 36 5.84 11.68 -18.40
N GLU A 37 7.10 11.98 -18.06
CA GLU A 37 7.60 11.89 -16.68
C GLU A 37 6.81 12.75 -15.68
N GLU A 38 6.42 13.98 -16.04
CA GLU A 38 5.63 14.84 -15.16
C GLU A 38 4.29 14.20 -14.78
N LEU A 39 3.60 13.62 -15.77
CA LEU A 39 2.37 12.86 -15.53
C LEU A 39 2.65 11.61 -14.69
N ARG A 40 3.72 10.87 -14.99
CA ARG A 40 4.09 9.64 -14.29
C ARG A 40 4.33 9.89 -12.80
N VAL A 41 5.12 10.91 -12.46
CA VAL A 41 5.39 11.32 -11.08
C VAL A 41 4.11 11.75 -10.37
N THR A 42 3.25 12.52 -11.05
CA THR A 42 1.95 12.92 -10.51
C THR A 42 1.10 11.70 -10.16
N ARG A 43 0.99 10.73 -11.07
CA ARG A 43 0.26 9.48 -10.83
C ARG A 43 0.82 8.66 -9.68
N VAL A 44 2.15 8.56 -9.55
CA VAL A 44 2.78 7.85 -8.43
C VAL A 44 2.43 8.53 -7.10
N ASN A 45 2.46 9.85 -7.05
CA ASN A 45 2.10 10.60 -5.84
C ASN A 45 0.61 10.45 -5.49
N GLU A 46 -0.28 10.48 -6.50
CA GLU A 46 -1.72 10.24 -6.34
C GLU A 46 -2.03 8.86 -5.75
N THR A 47 -1.13 7.88 -5.88
CA THR A 47 -1.35 6.56 -5.25
C THR A 47 -1.44 6.66 -3.74
N GLY A 48 -0.75 7.64 -3.13
CA GLY A 48 -0.65 7.78 -1.68
C GLY A 48 -0.12 6.53 -0.99
N LEU A 49 0.66 5.67 -1.68
CA LEU A 49 1.19 4.41 -1.12
C LEU A 49 2.61 4.56 -0.54
N ILE A 50 3.40 5.51 -1.06
CA ILE A 50 4.76 5.76 -0.57
C ILE A 50 4.69 6.18 0.90
N GLY A 51 5.48 5.49 1.73
CA GLY A 51 5.56 5.74 3.16
C GLY A 51 4.43 5.15 4.01
N ARG A 52 3.59 4.29 3.42
CA ARG A 52 2.63 3.46 4.17
C ARG A 52 3.10 2.02 4.25
N ASP A 53 2.72 1.34 5.33
CA ASP A 53 2.87 -0.10 5.41
C ASP A 53 1.68 -0.77 4.72
N VAL A 54 1.86 -1.08 3.43
CA VAL A 54 0.91 -1.82 2.59
C VAL A 54 1.47 -3.18 2.19
N SER A 55 2.54 -3.62 2.84
CA SER A 55 3.32 -4.81 2.47
C SER A 55 2.45 -6.07 2.36
N ALA A 56 1.59 -6.31 3.34
CA ALA A 56 0.67 -7.46 3.39
C ALA A 56 -0.32 -7.51 2.20
N GLN A 57 -0.70 -6.36 1.65
CA GLN A 57 -1.63 -6.30 0.50
C GLN A 57 -0.95 -6.67 -0.82
N PHE A 58 0.39 -6.61 -0.85
CA PHE A 58 1.19 -6.83 -2.05
C PHE A 58 2.15 -8.03 -1.95
N GLU A 59 2.28 -8.63 -0.78
CA GLU A 59 3.20 -9.74 -0.48
C GLU A 59 3.04 -10.88 -1.50
N ILE A 60 1.81 -11.28 -1.78
CA ILE A 60 1.49 -12.34 -2.75
C ILE A 60 2.10 -12.09 -4.13
N PHE A 61 2.15 -10.84 -4.60
CA PHE A 61 2.75 -10.52 -5.90
C PHE A 61 4.24 -10.75 -5.88
N THR A 62 4.92 -10.40 -4.79
CA THR A 62 6.36 -10.59 -4.68
C THR A 62 6.75 -12.04 -4.43
N GLU A 63 5.98 -12.79 -3.65
CA GLU A 63 6.19 -14.23 -3.46
C GLU A 63 6.00 -15.00 -4.76
N VAL A 64 4.89 -14.76 -5.46
CA VAL A 64 4.61 -15.42 -6.74
C VAL A 64 5.63 -14.99 -7.81
N ALA A 65 6.04 -13.72 -7.83
CA ALA A 65 7.10 -13.25 -8.72
C ALA A 65 8.41 -14.00 -8.49
N LYS A 66 8.83 -14.14 -7.22
CA LYS A 66 10.03 -14.88 -6.84
C LYS A 66 9.95 -16.34 -7.30
N LEU A 67 8.79 -16.99 -7.10
CA LEU A 67 8.57 -18.38 -7.55
C LEU A 67 8.61 -18.53 -9.07
N ILE A 68 7.94 -17.64 -9.81
CA ILE A 68 7.91 -17.70 -11.28
C ILE A 68 9.31 -17.47 -11.85
N MET A 69 10.02 -16.45 -11.36
CA MET A 69 11.35 -16.10 -11.86
C MET A 69 12.45 -17.05 -11.35
N GLN A 70 12.20 -17.79 -10.27
CA GLN A 70 13.21 -18.61 -9.57
C GLN A 70 14.43 -17.77 -9.16
N CYS A 71 14.17 -16.58 -8.60
CA CYS A 71 15.21 -15.65 -8.14
C CYS A 71 15.32 -15.63 -6.62
N ASP A 72 16.33 -14.93 -6.08
CA ASP A 72 16.58 -14.90 -4.64
C ASP A 72 15.64 -13.92 -3.93
N SER A 73 15.39 -12.78 -4.57
CA SER A 73 14.50 -11.77 -4.06
C SER A 73 13.66 -11.16 -5.16
N ALA A 74 12.45 -10.73 -4.79
CA ALA A 74 11.53 -10.02 -5.65
C ALA A 74 10.92 -8.85 -4.89
N MET A 75 10.66 -7.75 -5.59
CA MET A 75 10.23 -6.49 -5.01
C MET A 75 9.19 -5.84 -5.89
N LEU A 76 8.21 -5.20 -5.25
CA LEU A 76 7.28 -4.28 -5.89
C LEU A 76 7.69 -2.86 -5.48
N ASN A 77 8.10 -2.07 -6.46
CA ASN A 77 8.68 -0.76 -6.27
C ASN A 77 7.84 0.34 -6.95
N LEU A 78 7.71 1.49 -6.29
CA LEU A 78 7.21 2.74 -6.85
C LEU A 78 8.36 3.74 -7.01
N LEU A 79 8.33 4.55 -8.07
CA LEU A 79 9.40 5.51 -8.37
C LEU A 79 8.82 6.93 -8.48
N ASP A 80 9.15 7.82 -7.54
CA ASP A 80 8.57 9.18 -7.45
C ASP A 80 9.32 10.24 -8.29
N GLY A 81 10.30 9.81 -9.09
CA GLY A 81 11.15 10.69 -9.90
C GLY A 81 12.46 11.09 -9.20
N ALA A 82 12.55 10.95 -7.88
CA ALA A 82 13.78 11.15 -7.11
C ALA A 82 14.32 9.84 -6.53
N CYS A 83 13.42 9.01 -5.99
CA CYS A 83 13.69 7.81 -5.24
C CYS A 83 12.79 6.65 -5.70
N GLN A 84 13.30 5.45 -5.51
CA GLN A 84 12.58 4.20 -5.54
C GLN A 84 12.20 3.80 -4.11
N TYR A 85 10.93 3.44 -3.91
CA TYR A 85 10.42 2.91 -2.64
C TYR A 85 9.87 1.50 -2.86
N THR A 86 10.35 0.55 -2.06
CA THR A 86 9.84 -0.81 -2.04
C THR A 86 8.62 -0.86 -1.13
N ILE A 87 7.45 -1.14 -1.70
CA ILE A 87 6.20 -1.24 -0.93
C ILE A 87 5.88 -2.69 -0.53
N SER A 88 6.49 -3.65 -1.20
CA SER A 88 6.47 -5.07 -0.83
C SER A 88 7.69 -5.79 -1.38
N GLY A 89 8.11 -6.86 -0.72
CA GLY A 89 9.30 -7.62 -1.09
C GLY A 89 9.30 -9.02 -0.46
N ALA A 90 9.91 -9.96 -1.18
CA ALA A 90 10.12 -11.34 -0.76
C ALA A 90 11.59 -11.72 -0.92
N GLY A 91 12.16 -12.42 0.05
CA GLY A 91 13.56 -12.89 0.02
C GLY A 91 14.60 -11.93 0.59
N GLU A 92 14.24 -10.68 0.89
CA GLU A 92 15.09 -9.68 1.54
C GLU A 92 14.28 -8.79 2.49
N ASN A 93 14.94 -8.24 3.50
CA ASN A 93 14.33 -7.24 4.39
C ASN A 93 14.31 -5.87 3.70
N PHE A 94 13.19 -5.17 3.78
CA PHE A 94 13.06 -3.79 3.30
C PHE A 94 12.38 -2.92 4.37
N ASP A 95 12.58 -1.60 4.29
CA ASP A 95 11.83 -0.60 5.07
C ASP A 95 11.07 0.27 4.05
N PRO A 96 9.73 0.28 4.04
CA PRO A 96 8.94 1.05 3.07
C PRO A 96 9.14 2.58 3.19
N LEU A 97 9.74 3.05 4.29
CA LEU A 97 10.12 4.45 4.51
C LEU A 97 11.55 4.77 4.04
N LEU A 98 12.28 3.78 3.53
CA LEU A 98 13.65 3.93 3.05
C LEU A 98 13.67 4.02 1.52
N GLY A 99 13.63 5.25 0.99
CA GLY A 99 13.80 5.50 -0.44
C GLY A 99 15.25 5.32 -0.89
N VAL A 100 15.48 4.62 -2.00
CA VAL A 100 16.78 4.49 -2.68
C VAL A 100 16.83 5.49 -3.83
N PRO A 101 17.89 6.31 -3.99
CA PRO A 101 17.98 7.23 -5.12
C PRO A 101 17.74 6.52 -6.45
N GLN A 102 16.80 7.00 -7.26
CA GLN A 102 16.35 6.33 -8.48
C GLN A 102 17.52 6.07 -9.45
N ASN A 103 18.45 7.01 -9.56
CA ASN A 103 19.63 6.90 -10.42
C ASN A 103 20.62 5.79 -10.00
N MET A 104 20.42 5.16 -8.84
CA MET A 104 21.22 4.04 -8.36
C MET A 104 20.56 2.67 -8.59
N THR A 105 19.37 2.61 -9.20
CA THR A 105 18.61 1.36 -9.31
C THR A 105 18.58 0.80 -10.73
N PHE A 106 18.25 -0.49 -10.86
CA PHE A 106 17.91 -1.09 -12.16
C PHE A 106 16.56 -0.59 -12.68
N CYS A 107 15.59 -0.41 -11.78
CA CYS A 107 14.18 -0.17 -12.12
C CYS A 107 13.96 1.13 -12.90
N GLN A 108 14.84 2.13 -12.77
CA GLN A 108 14.78 3.36 -13.58
C GLN A 108 14.74 3.07 -15.09
N PHE A 109 15.43 2.01 -15.55
CA PHE A 109 15.49 1.65 -16.97
C PHE A 109 14.21 0.95 -17.46
N ALA A 110 13.41 0.41 -16.54
CA ALA A 110 12.13 -0.21 -16.85
C ALA A 110 10.98 0.82 -16.94
N LEU A 111 11.22 2.09 -16.58
CA LEU A 111 10.21 3.15 -16.68
C LEU A 111 9.99 3.67 -18.10
N ILE A 112 10.96 3.44 -19.00
CA ILE A 112 11.03 4.07 -20.32
C ILE A 112 10.05 3.42 -21.32
N SER A 113 9.68 2.16 -21.08
CA SER A 113 8.90 1.34 -21.99
C SER A 113 7.92 0.46 -21.20
N PRO A 114 6.75 0.12 -21.77
CA PRO A 114 5.86 -0.87 -21.18
C PRO A 114 6.44 -2.30 -21.22
N GLU A 115 7.55 -2.51 -21.93
CA GLU A 115 8.23 -3.79 -22.08
C GLU A 115 9.14 -4.10 -20.89
N PRO A 116 9.30 -5.39 -20.51
CA PRO A 116 10.15 -5.79 -19.41
C PRO A 116 11.62 -5.47 -19.69
N LEU A 117 12.33 -5.04 -18.65
CA LEU A 117 13.77 -4.92 -18.64
C LEU A 117 14.37 -6.25 -18.18
N LEU A 118 14.99 -6.98 -19.10
CA LEU A 118 15.68 -8.23 -18.80
C LEU A 118 17.19 -7.99 -18.85
N VAL A 119 17.88 -8.29 -17.76
CA VAL A 119 19.33 -8.19 -17.63
C VAL A 119 19.84 -9.55 -17.16
N PRO A 120 20.16 -10.46 -18.11
CA PRO A 120 20.56 -11.81 -17.76
C PRO A 120 21.82 -11.88 -16.91
N ASP A 121 22.80 -11.02 -17.18
CA ASP A 121 24.04 -10.92 -16.39
C ASP A 121 24.53 -9.46 -16.33
N ALA A 122 24.24 -8.78 -15.23
CA ALA A 122 24.59 -7.39 -14.95
C ALA A 122 26.10 -7.16 -14.92
N SER A 123 26.92 -8.18 -14.65
CA SER A 123 28.38 -8.07 -14.73
C SER A 123 28.90 -7.88 -16.16
N LYS A 124 28.07 -8.21 -17.16
CA LYS A 124 28.36 -8.08 -18.60
C LYS A 124 27.60 -6.93 -19.27
N ASP A 125 26.64 -6.34 -18.57
CA ASP A 125 25.85 -5.23 -19.07
C ASP A 125 26.58 -3.91 -18.81
N GLN A 126 26.90 -3.14 -19.85
CA GLN A 126 27.66 -1.90 -19.74
C GLN A 126 27.02 -0.87 -18.80
N ARG A 127 25.70 -0.92 -18.58
CA ARG A 127 24.99 0.00 -17.69
C ARG A 127 25.26 -0.28 -16.20
N PHE A 128 25.60 -1.52 -15.87
CA PHE A 128 25.65 -2.03 -14.49
C PHE A 128 26.99 -2.68 -14.12
N ALA A 129 27.79 -3.10 -15.09
CA ALA A 129 29.05 -3.79 -14.87
C ALA A 129 30.01 -2.98 -13.99
N GLY A 130 30.45 -3.58 -12.88
CA GLY A 130 31.40 -2.98 -11.95
C GLY A 130 30.80 -1.92 -11.02
N THR A 131 29.52 -1.60 -11.14
CA THR A 131 28.79 -0.66 -10.27
C THR A 131 28.53 -1.27 -8.88
N PRO A 132 28.04 -0.49 -7.89
CA PRO A 132 27.71 -1.04 -6.58
C PRO A 132 26.66 -2.16 -6.62
N LEU A 133 25.81 -2.19 -7.66
CA LEU A 133 24.76 -3.19 -7.82
C LEU A 133 25.32 -4.60 -8.04
N THR A 134 26.47 -4.72 -8.70
CA THR A 134 27.12 -6.00 -9.00
C THR A 134 28.18 -6.40 -7.98
N LYS A 135 28.33 -5.64 -6.89
CA LYS A 135 29.33 -5.88 -5.82
C LYS A 135 28.67 -6.22 -4.50
N PRO A 136 29.36 -6.91 -3.57
CA PRO A 136 28.86 -7.11 -2.22
C PRO A 136 28.51 -5.77 -1.53
N PRO A 137 27.42 -5.72 -0.74
CA PRO A 137 26.59 -6.84 -0.32
C PRO A 137 25.49 -7.24 -1.31
N LEU A 138 25.22 -6.43 -2.34
CA LEU A 138 24.11 -6.67 -3.28
C LEU A 138 24.41 -7.85 -4.21
N ASN A 139 25.63 -7.89 -4.76
CA ASN A 139 26.15 -8.97 -5.61
C ASN A 139 25.16 -9.45 -6.70
N CYS A 140 24.37 -8.52 -7.26
CA CYS A 140 23.32 -8.86 -8.20
C CYS A 140 23.93 -9.18 -9.57
N ARG A 141 23.66 -10.38 -10.09
CA ARG A 141 24.02 -10.78 -11.44
C ARG A 141 22.81 -10.85 -12.35
N GLY A 142 21.71 -11.44 -11.91
CA GLY A 142 20.47 -11.50 -12.68
C GLY A 142 19.46 -10.45 -12.23
N TYR A 143 18.90 -9.69 -13.17
CA TYR A 143 17.78 -8.78 -12.91
C TYR A 143 16.69 -8.94 -13.98
N ALA A 144 15.43 -8.96 -13.53
CA ALA A 144 14.27 -8.86 -14.42
C ALA A 144 13.26 -7.88 -13.82
N GLY A 145 12.93 -6.81 -14.53
CA GLY A 145 11.99 -5.79 -14.10
C GLY A 145 10.78 -5.72 -15.02
N PHE A 146 9.59 -5.89 -14.46
CA PHE A 146 8.32 -5.81 -15.17
C PHE A 146 7.58 -4.52 -14.82
N PRO A 147 7.37 -3.61 -15.79
CA PRO A 147 6.69 -2.34 -15.57
C PRO A 147 5.27 -2.50 -15.00
N LEU A 148 4.93 -1.68 -14.00
CA LEU A 148 3.57 -1.58 -13.45
C LEU A 148 2.76 -0.60 -14.31
N ASN A 149 2.30 -1.09 -15.46
CA ASN A 149 1.55 -0.31 -16.43
C ASN A 149 0.10 -0.09 -15.95
N THR A 150 -0.32 1.16 -15.85
CA THR A 150 -1.73 1.52 -15.69
C THR A 150 -2.48 1.43 -17.01
N THR A 151 -3.81 1.38 -16.93
CA THR A 151 -4.71 1.39 -18.08
C THR A 151 -4.59 2.65 -18.95
N ASP A 152 -4.18 3.79 -18.38
CA ASP A 152 -3.91 5.04 -19.09
C ASP A 152 -2.47 5.16 -19.61
N GLY A 153 -1.69 4.08 -19.57
CA GLY A 153 -0.36 4.00 -20.21
C GLY A 153 0.77 4.64 -19.40
N VAL A 154 0.61 4.77 -18.08
CA VAL A 154 1.61 5.32 -17.16
C VAL A 154 2.33 4.17 -16.42
N VAL A 155 3.66 4.26 -16.31
CA VAL A 155 4.46 3.28 -15.56
C VAL A 155 4.68 3.76 -14.14
N LEU A 156 3.96 3.21 -13.16
CA LEU A 156 4.09 3.65 -11.75
C LEU A 156 5.41 3.21 -11.11
N GLY A 157 5.96 2.09 -11.61
CA GLY A 157 7.17 1.48 -11.08
C GLY A 157 7.37 0.08 -11.63
N THR A 158 7.84 -0.85 -10.81
CA THR A 158 8.21 -2.20 -11.28
C THR A 158 7.85 -3.29 -10.28
N LEU A 159 7.40 -4.44 -10.79
CA LEU A 159 7.56 -5.73 -10.12
C LEU A 159 8.85 -6.39 -10.65
N CYS A 160 9.87 -6.51 -9.82
CA CYS A 160 11.19 -6.97 -10.28
C CYS A 160 11.75 -8.10 -9.42
N GLY A 161 12.67 -8.87 -9.99
CA GLY A 161 13.46 -9.90 -9.30
C GLY A 161 14.95 -9.66 -9.46
N THR A 162 15.71 -10.00 -8.42
CA THR A 162 17.17 -9.99 -8.38
C THR A 162 17.71 -11.35 -7.96
N HIS A 163 18.87 -11.73 -8.51
CA HIS A 163 19.50 -13.01 -8.24
C HIS A 163 21.04 -12.87 -8.29
N PRO A 164 21.79 -13.57 -7.41
CA PRO A 164 23.25 -13.53 -7.42
C PRO A 164 23.88 -14.31 -8.57
N GLU A 165 23.10 -15.09 -9.32
CA GLU A 165 23.53 -15.79 -10.55
C GLU A 165 22.76 -15.26 -11.78
N PRO A 166 23.22 -15.56 -13.02
CA PRO A 166 22.53 -15.11 -14.22
C PRO A 166 21.08 -15.58 -14.28
N LEU A 167 20.19 -14.69 -14.70
CA LEU A 167 18.75 -14.92 -14.72
C LEU A 167 18.21 -14.86 -16.15
N ILE A 168 17.96 -16.02 -16.76
CA ILE A 168 17.37 -16.13 -18.10
C ILE A 168 15.96 -16.68 -17.96
N LEU A 169 14.97 -15.85 -18.27
CA LEU A 169 13.56 -16.23 -18.20
C LEU A 169 13.08 -16.84 -19.52
N THR A 170 12.28 -17.90 -19.42
CA THR A 170 11.54 -18.46 -20.56
C THR A 170 10.40 -17.54 -20.99
N ASP A 171 9.93 -17.67 -22.23
CA ASP A 171 8.77 -16.91 -22.74
C ASP A 171 7.51 -17.11 -21.87
N THR A 172 7.35 -18.30 -21.29
CA THR A 172 6.26 -18.58 -20.36
C THR A 172 6.41 -17.79 -19.06
N GLN A 173 7.60 -17.76 -18.46
CA GLN A 173 7.85 -16.94 -17.27
C GLN A 173 7.65 -15.46 -17.56
N ILE A 174 8.17 -14.94 -18.69
CA ILE A 174 7.98 -13.55 -19.10
C ILE A 174 6.49 -13.22 -19.25
N ARG A 175 5.73 -14.08 -19.94
CA ARG A 175 4.27 -13.89 -20.12
C ARG A 175 3.52 -13.89 -18.79
N MET A 176 3.86 -14.80 -17.88
CA MET A 176 3.22 -14.87 -16.56
C MET A 176 3.56 -13.65 -15.70
N MET A 177 4.82 -13.22 -15.71
CA MET A 177 5.27 -12.02 -15.00
C MET A 177 4.64 -10.74 -15.54
N ARG A 178 4.45 -10.60 -16.86
CA ARG A 178 3.68 -9.48 -17.43
C ARG A 178 2.25 -9.44 -16.86
N LYS A 179 1.56 -10.58 -16.85
CA LYS A 179 0.20 -10.66 -16.27
C LYS A 179 0.21 -10.30 -14.80
N LEU A 180 1.18 -10.80 -14.03
CA LEU A 180 1.30 -10.52 -12.61
C LEU A 180 1.54 -9.04 -12.33
N ALA A 181 2.42 -8.39 -13.11
CA ALA A 181 2.67 -6.95 -13.03
C ALA A 181 1.44 -6.11 -13.39
N THR A 182 0.68 -6.52 -14.42
CA THR A 182 -0.62 -5.89 -14.76
C THR A 182 -1.63 -6.03 -13.62
N THR A 183 -1.74 -7.21 -13.00
CA THR A 183 -2.63 -7.42 -11.85
C THR A 183 -2.21 -6.58 -10.65
N ALA A 184 -0.90 -6.48 -10.38
CA ALA A 184 -0.36 -5.64 -9.30
C ALA A 184 -0.68 -4.14 -9.53
N ALA A 185 -0.53 -3.66 -10.76
CA ALA A 185 -0.92 -2.29 -11.12
C ALA A 185 -2.44 -2.07 -10.95
N GLY A 186 -3.27 -3.05 -11.33
CA GLY A 186 -4.72 -3.03 -11.10
C GLY A 186 -5.10 -3.00 -9.62
N GLN A 187 -4.36 -3.71 -8.76
CA GLN A 187 -4.53 -3.65 -7.31
C GLN A 187 -4.23 -2.26 -6.76
N ILE A 188 -3.14 -1.61 -7.22
CA ILE A 188 -2.82 -0.22 -6.87
C ILE A 188 -3.98 0.70 -7.28
N GLN A 189 -4.44 0.62 -8.52
CA GLN A 189 -5.55 1.46 -9.00
C GLN A 189 -6.83 1.23 -8.19
N THR A 190 -7.13 -0.03 -7.84
CA THR A 190 -8.30 -0.38 -7.01
C THR A 190 -8.22 0.28 -5.63
N MET A 191 -7.04 0.28 -5.00
CA MET A 191 -6.85 0.95 -3.71
C MET A 191 -7.02 2.47 -3.79
N VAL A 192 -6.52 3.09 -4.86
CA VAL A 192 -6.71 4.53 -5.11
C VAL A 192 -8.19 4.85 -5.28
N GLU A 193 -8.90 4.08 -6.09
CA GLU A 193 -10.34 4.25 -6.29
C GLU A 193 -11.12 4.08 -4.98
N GLN A 194 -10.81 3.05 -4.19
CA GLN A 194 -11.42 2.85 -2.88
C GLN A 194 -11.17 4.02 -1.92
N SER A 195 -9.95 4.60 -1.93
CA SER A 195 -9.63 5.79 -1.13
C SER A 195 -10.45 6.99 -1.58
N ASN A 196 -10.56 7.23 -2.88
CA ASN A 196 -11.34 8.34 -3.45
C ASN A 196 -12.83 8.20 -3.18
N LEU A 197 -13.37 6.99 -3.31
CA LEU A 197 -14.76 6.68 -2.97
C LEU A 197 -15.01 6.86 -1.48
N THR A 198 -14.07 6.47 -0.62
CA THR A 198 -14.19 6.67 0.83
C THR A 198 -14.23 8.16 1.18
N ALA A 199 -13.32 8.97 0.61
CA ALA A 199 -13.32 10.41 0.79
C ALA A 199 -14.64 11.06 0.29
N SER A 200 -15.11 10.65 -0.89
CA SER A 200 -16.38 11.13 -1.46
C SER A 200 -17.59 10.74 -0.62
N ARG A 201 -17.59 9.54 -0.03
CA ARG A 201 -18.64 9.09 0.89
C ARG A 201 -18.65 9.92 2.17
N VAL A 202 -17.48 10.15 2.78
CA VAL A 202 -17.37 11.00 3.99
C VAL A 202 -17.88 12.41 3.69
N ALA A 203 -17.45 13.02 2.58
CA ALA A 203 -17.94 14.33 2.16
C ALA A 203 -19.46 14.34 1.93
N GLY A 204 -20.00 13.30 1.29
CA GLY A 204 -21.44 13.15 1.10
C GLY A 204 -22.23 12.94 2.40
N MET A 205 -21.65 12.24 3.38
CA MET A 205 -22.25 12.09 4.72
C MET A 205 -22.28 13.42 5.46
N LEU A 206 -21.19 14.19 5.43
CA LEU A 206 -21.15 15.53 6.01
C LEU A 206 -22.14 16.47 5.34
N GLY A 207 -22.23 16.45 4.01
CA GLY A 207 -23.22 17.25 3.29
C GLY A 207 -24.67 16.90 3.63
N LYS A 208 -24.98 15.63 3.91
CA LYS A 208 -26.30 15.20 4.41
C LYS A 208 -26.53 15.61 5.85
N PHE A 209 -25.53 15.48 6.71
CA PHE A 209 -25.59 15.95 8.10
C PHE A 209 -25.90 17.45 8.16
N GLN A 210 -25.23 18.24 7.32
CA GLN A 210 -25.42 19.68 7.23
C GLN A 210 -26.80 20.12 6.70
N GLN A 211 -27.62 19.21 6.18
CA GLN A 211 -29.03 19.51 5.88
C GLN A 211 -29.89 19.63 7.13
N PHE A 212 -29.48 18.99 8.23
CA PHE A 212 -30.18 18.98 9.52
C PHE A 212 -29.48 19.87 10.55
N ALA A 213 -28.15 19.93 10.50
CA ALA A 213 -27.32 20.83 11.31
C ALA A 213 -26.48 21.73 10.39
N PRO A 214 -26.99 22.91 9.94
CA PRO A 214 -26.35 23.73 8.91
C PRO A 214 -24.89 24.13 9.18
N ASP A 215 -24.55 24.38 10.45
CA ASP A 215 -23.18 24.71 10.89
C ASP A 215 -22.41 23.47 11.37
N GLY A 216 -22.96 22.28 11.10
CA GLY A 216 -22.47 21.00 11.56
C GLY A 216 -21.05 20.68 11.08
N THR A 217 -20.21 20.27 12.01
CA THR A 217 -18.80 19.94 11.81
C THR A 217 -18.60 18.44 11.55
N ILE A 218 -17.39 18.07 11.12
CA ILE A 218 -17.02 16.65 11.00
C ILE A 218 -17.02 15.94 12.37
N ASP A 219 -16.70 16.66 13.44
CA ASP A 219 -16.70 16.12 14.80
C ASP A 219 -18.13 15.84 15.29
N GLU A 220 -19.09 16.71 14.96
CA GLU A 220 -20.51 16.47 15.24
C GLU A 220 -21.08 15.33 14.41
N LEU A 221 -20.67 15.18 13.14
CA LEU A 221 -21.00 14.00 12.35
C LEU A 221 -20.45 12.72 13.01
N ILE A 222 -19.18 12.72 13.42
CA ILE A 222 -18.58 11.56 14.11
C ILE A 222 -19.36 11.25 15.39
N GLY A 223 -19.69 12.28 16.18
CA GLY A 223 -20.45 12.10 17.41
C GLY A 223 -21.87 11.56 17.15
N PHE A 224 -22.52 11.97 16.06
CA PHE A 224 -23.79 11.39 15.63
C PHE A 224 -23.66 9.91 15.23
N LEU A 225 -22.59 9.53 14.54
CA LEU A 225 -22.32 8.13 14.19
C LEU A 225 -22.04 7.28 15.44
N ASP A 226 -21.27 7.79 16.39
CA ASP A 226 -21.03 7.14 17.68
C ASP A 226 -22.32 7.03 18.49
N PHE A 227 -23.17 8.06 18.48
CA PHE A 227 -24.49 8.03 19.09
C PHE A 227 -25.37 6.92 18.47
N CYS A 228 -25.42 6.81 17.13
CA CYS A 228 -26.13 5.73 16.45
C CYS A 228 -25.55 4.35 16.78
N ALA A 229 -24.23 4.24 16.94
CA ALA A 229 -23.56 2.98 17.20
C ALA A 229 -23.66 2.52 18.65
N ARG A 230 -23.64 3.46 19.62
CA ARG A 230 -23.45 3.18 21.05
C ARG A 230 -24.53 3.77 21.96
N GLY A 231 -25.40 4.63 21.43
CA GLY A 231 -26.43 5.36 22.19
C GLY A 231 -25.92 6.57 22.97
N THR A 232 -24.66 6.98 22.78
CA THR A 232 -24.06 8.13 23.47
C THR A 232 -22.84 8.67 22.74
N THR A 233 -22.44 9.91 23.05
CA THR A 233 -21.21 10.56 22.56
C THR A 233 -20.75 11.63 23.58
N LEU A 234 -19.78 12.48 23.21
CA LEU A 234 -19.27 13.55 24.08
C LEU A 234 -20.39 14.54 24.47
N PRO A 235 -20.44 15.03 25.72
CA PRO A 235 -21.49 15.94 26.19
C PRO A 235 -21.66 17.20 25.33
N GLU A 236 -20.56 17.80 24.88
CA GLU A 236 -20.56 18.99 24.02
C GLU A 236 -21.24 18.72 22.67
N ILE A 237 -21.09 17.50 22.13
CA ILE A 237 -21.73 17.09 20.87
C ILE A 237 -23.20 16.74 21.10
N ILE A 238 -23.55 16.18 22.26
CA ILE A 238 -24.95 15.96 22.66
C ILE A 238 -25.72 17.29 22.71
N GLU A 239 -25.15 18.31 23.36
CA GLU A 239 -25.76 19.64 23.43
C GLU A 239 -25.96 20.25 22.03
N GLY A 240 -24.98 20.08 21.14
CA GLY A 240 -25.08 20.51 19.74
C GLY A 240 -26.19 19.77 18.99
N MET A 241 -26.22 18.44 19.05
CA MET A 241 -27.24 17.63 18.37
C MET A 241 -28.64 17.84 18.93
N GLU A 242 -28.80 18.11 20.23
CA GLU A 242 -30.09 18.47 20.84
C GLU A 242 -30.56 19.83 20.32
N ARG A 243 -29.67 20.84 20.33
CA ARG A 243 -29.95 22.18 19.81
C ARG A 243 -30.40 22.12 18.34
N ASP A 244 -29.75 21.26 17.55
CA ASP A 244 -30.05 21.11 16.13
C ASP A 244 -31.24 20.15 15.87
N GLY A 245 -31.92 19.69 16.93
CA GLY A 245 -33.14 18.90 16.84
C GLY A 245 -32.92 17.46 16.36
N ILE A 246 -31.69 16.96 16.37
CA ILE A 246 -31.32 15.61 15.92
C ILE A 246 -31.62 14.57 17.02
N ILE A 247 -31.39 14.94 18.28
CA ILE A 247 -31.71 14.12 19.46
C ILE A 247 -32.61 14.87 20.44
N GLN A 248 -33.25 14.14 21.33
CA GLN A 248 -34.08 14.68 22.41
C GLN A 248 -33.94 13.83 23.68
N ASP A 249 -34.12 14.45 24.84
CA ASP A 249 -34.18 13.73 26.12
C ASP A 249 -35.51 12.98 26.25
N GLY A 250 -35.43 11.67 26.49
CA GLY A 250 -36.58 10.77 26.59
C GLY A 250 -36.63 10.04 27.94
N HIS A 251 -37.72 9.32 28.19
CA HIS A 251 -37.84 8.47 29.39
C HIS A 251 -36.83 7.31 29.36
N GLY A 252 -35.63 7.54 29.89
CA GLY A 252 -34.53 6.58 29.93
C GLY A 252 -33.23 7.03 29.24
N GLY A 253 -33.13 8.28 28.79
CA GLY A 253 -31.93 8.87 28.19
C GLY A 253 -32.18 9.48 26.81
N TRP A 254 -31.11 9.94 26.18
CA TRP A 254 -31.13 10.56 24.85
C TRP A 254 -31.63 9.59 23.77
N GLN A 255 -32.49 10.07 22.88
CA GLN A 255 -33.04 9.32 21.75
C GLN A 255 -33.04 10.16 20.48
N LEU A 256 -32.99 9.50 19.31
CA LEU A 256 -33.14 10.20 18.02
C LEU A 256 -34.53 10.80 17.90
N THR A 257 -34.62 12.03 17.41
CA THR A 257 -35.88 12.62 16.96
C THR A 257 -36.31 12.00 15.62
N ARG A 258 -37.41 12.50 15.05
CA ARG A 258 -37.77 12.18 13.67
C ARG A 258 -36.66 12.59 12.69
N ASP A 259 -36.16 13.81 12.82
CA ASP A 259 -35.10 14.34 11.98
C ASP A 259 -33.80 13.55 12.15
N GLY A 260 -33.44 13.17 13.38
CA GLY A 260 -32.32 12.27 13.62
C GLY A 260 -32.50 10.87 13.02
N THR A 261 -33.74 10.35 13.01
CA THR A 261 -34.06 9.07 12.38
C THR A 261 -33.98 9.16 10.85
N ASP A 262 -34.48 10.25 10.27
CA ASP A 262 -34.42 10.54 8.83
C ASP A 262 -32.97 10.74 8.38
N LEU A 263 -32.17 11.47 9.16
CA LEU A 263 -30.73 11.62 8.96
C LEU A 263 -30.02 10.26 9.01
N ARG A 264 -30.28 9.43 10.03
CA ARG A 264 -29.71 8.07 10.14
C ARG A 264 -30.00 7.25 8.88
N SER A 265 -31.24 7.31 8.39
CA SER A 265 -31.66 6.63 7.16
C SER A 265 -30.95 7.21 5.92
N ALA A 266 -30.85 8.54 5.82
CA ALA A 266 -30.17 9.22 4.73
C ALA A 266 -28.68 8.87 4.67
N LEU A 267 -28.03 8.61 5.81
CA LEU A 267 -26.66 8.12 5.91
C LEU A 267 -26.51 6.61 5.63
N GLY A 268 -27.61 5.88 5.44
CA GLY A 268 -27.60 4.44 5.14
C GLY A 268 -27.23 3.57 6.34
N LEU A 269 -27.41 4.07 7.57
CA LEU A 269 -27.13 3.34 8.80
C LEU A 269 -28.32 2.42 9.13
N ALA A 270 -28.02 1.19 9.56
CA ALA A 270 -29.05 0.22 9.91
C ALA A 270 -29.87 0.67 11.13
N PRO A 271 -31.16 0.29 11.24
CA PRO A 271 -31.94 0.50 12.46
C PRO A 271 -31.34 -0.29 13.64
N GLU A 272 -31.57 0.18 14.88
CA GLU A 272 -31.10 -0.46 16.12
C GLU A 272 -31.38 -1.98 16.20
N THR A 273 -32.43 -2.46 15.54
CA THR A 273 -32.86 -3.85 15.53
C THR A 273 -31.97 -4.80 14.72
N TYR A 274 -30.99 -4.30 13.96
CA TYR A 274 -29.97 -5.11 13.27
C TYR A 274 -28.61 -5.05 13.97
N ARG A 275 -28.57 -5.02 15.30
CA ARG A 275 -27.43 -5.59 16.02
C ARG A 275 -27.59 -7.11 15.94
N GLY A 276 -26.99 -7.72 14.93
CA GLY A 276 -26.78 -9.16 14.92
C GLY A 276 -26.23 -9.53 16.29
N THR A 277 -26.95 -10.39 17.01
CA THR A 277 -26.69 -10.79 18.40
C THR A 277 -25.20 -10.70 18.72
N GLU A 278 -24.80 -9.63 19.41
CA GLU A 278 -23.58 -9.66 20.21
C GLU A 278 -23.86 -10.71 21.28
N GLN A 279 -23.58 -11.98 20.94
CA GLN A 279 -23.34 -12.98 21.94
C GLN A 279 -22.16 -12.45 22.73
N ASN A 280 -22.49 -11.99 23.94
CA ASN A 280 -21.54 -11.70 24.99
C ASN A 280 -20.86 -13.03 25.37
N LEU A 281 -19.95 -13.49 24.50
CA LEU A 281 -19.05 -14.59 24.79
C LEU A 281 -18.05 -14.02 25.78
N ALA A 282 -18.34 -14.21 27.06
CA ALA A 282 -17.32 -14.20 28.09
C ALA A 282 -16.12 -15.02 27.58
N PRO A 283 -14.87 -14.59 27.81
CA PRO A 283 -13.71 -15.36 27.43
C PRO A 283 -13.64 -16.59 28.33
N LYS A 284 -14.39 -17.65 27.98
CA LYS A 284 -14.15 -18.98 28.51
C LYS A 284 -13.05 -19.58 27.66
N GLY A 285 -11.85 -19.52 28.20
CA GLY A 285 -10.76 -20.39 27.77
C GLY A 285 -11.28 -21.83 27.79
N GLY A 286 -11.30 -22.43 26.61
CA GLY A 286 -11.57 -23.83 26.36
C GLY A 286 -10.95 -24.11 25.01
N GLY A 287 -9.73 -24.64 25.04
CA GLY A 287 -8.93 -24.90 23.85
C GLY A 287 -9.53 -26.01 22.97
N LEU A 288 -8.79 -26.31 21.91
CA LEU A 288 -9.03 -27.34 20.88
C LEU A 288 -9.58 -28.69 21.39
N ASP A 289 -9.39 -29.01 22.67
CA ASP A 289 -9.79 -30.28 23.29
C ASP A 289 -11.30 -30.50 23.36
N ASP A 290 -12.12 -29.45 23.47
CA ASP A 290 -13.59 -29.58 23.51
C ASP A 290 -14.21 -29.91 22.13
N LEU A 291 -13.46 -29.65 21.04
CA LEU A 291 -13.88 -29.97 19.67
C LEU A 291 -13.53 -31.39 19.25
N LEU A 292 -12.58 -32.04 19.94
CA LEU A 292 -12.14 -33.41 19.63
C LEU A 292 -12.94 -34.48 20.40
N GLY A 293 -13.57 -34.14 21.53
CA GLY A 293 -14.36 -35.08 22.34
C GLY A 293 -15.73 -35.49 21.77
N LYS A 294 -16.09 -35.05 20.56
CA LYS A 294 -17.37 -35.41 19.90
C LYS A 294 -17.19 -36.31 18.67
N LEU A 295 -16.01 -36.91 18.50
CA LEU A 295 -15.69 -37.82 17.39
C LEU A 295 -15.33 -39.25 17.84
N GLU A 296 -15.84 -39.69 19.00
CA GLU A 296 -15.90 -41.11 19.36
C GLU A 296 -17.35 -41.59 19.53
#